data_AF-A0A852UDC5-F1
#
_entry.id   AF-A0A852UDC5-F1
#
_cell.length_a   1.000
_cell.length_b   1.000
_cell.length_c   1.000
_cell.angle_alpha   90.00
_cell.angle_beta   90.00
_cell.angle_gamma   90.00
#
_symmetry.space_group_name_H-M   'P 1'
#
loop_
_entity.id
_entity.type
_entity.pdbx_description
1 polymer ?
#
loop_
_entity_poly.entity_id
_entity_poly.type
_entity_poly.pdbx_seq_one_letter_code
_entity_poly.pdbx_strand_id
1 'polypeptide(L)'
;MVDVVEAQRLVTALPNGTGKTALQNRLNGMDEVSVLDEHQLDLALTTTQATTVVLAGPIATTGAYYGISKAGVTIDGNSQTITGSLRIVANNVTLKDMTVDSGLALNATWASKHAVQVYNATGVVLNGVTLQNANVGLYVNSAAVTVNKVNTTGNGFGGIGVGKSANVEATIVPSLTVTGANTHNDASEMPHIYADVANSSWVTSNYTVIQAGNVWSGTTIVKAGQTWYKKN
;
A
#
# COMPACT_ATOMS: atom_id res chain seq x y z
N MET A 1 7.42 13.29 -18.56
CA MET A 1 6.26 13.09 -19.45
C MET A 1 4.97 13.44 -18.71
N VAL A 2 4.71 14.74 -18.51
CA VAL A 2 3.49 15.26 -17.84
C VAL A 2 2.30 15.37 -18.83
N ASP A 3 2.56 15.14 -20.11
CA ASP A 3 1.69 15.49 -21.24
C ASP A 3 0.46 14.56 -21.40
N VAL A 4 0.59 13.27 -21.06
CA VAL A 4 -0.45 12.27 -21.41
C VAL A 4 -1.76 12.50 -20.67
N VAL A 5 -1.68 12.87 -19.39
CA VAL A 5 -2.86 13.11 -18.54
C VAL A 5 -3.63 14.32 -19.06
N GLU A 6 -2.92 15.41 -19.36
CA GLU A 6 -3.54 16.62 -19.91
C GLU A 6 -4.06 16.40 -21.33
N ALA A 7 -3.32 15.66 -22.17
CA ALA A 7 -3.77 15.25 -23.48
C ALA A 7 -5.06 14.41 -23.41
N GLN A 8 -5.19 13.49 -22.45
CA GLN A 8 -6.41 12.71 -22.25
C GLN A 8 -7.60 13.59 -21.87
N ARG A 9 -7.38 14.60 -21.02
CA ARG A 9 -8.41 15.58 -20.67
C ARG A 9 -8.88 16.36 -21.91
N LEU A 10 -7.94 16.85 -22.70
CA LEU A 10 -8.21 17.62 -23.92
C LEU A 10 -8.90 16.77 -25.00
N VAL A 11 -8.44 15.54 -25.24
CA VAL A 11 -9.03 14.63 -26.24
C VAL A 11 -10.45 14.24 -25.86
N THR A 12 -10.73 13.99 -24.57
CA THR A 12 -12.08 13.69 -24.08
C THR A 12 -13.07 14.82 -24.41
N ALA A 13 -12.63 16.07 -24.32
CA ALA A 13 -13.45 17.27 -24.56
C ALA A 13 -13.73 17.55 -26.05
N LEU A 14 -13.03 16.90 -26.98
CA LEU A 14 -13.27 17.08 -28.42
C LEU A 14 -14.66 16.54 -28.84
N PRO A 15 -15.30 17.13 -29.86
CA PRO A 15 -16.46 16.53 -30.50
C PRO A 15 -16.16 15.15 -31.07
N ASN A 16 -17.17 14.28 -31.10
CA ASN A 16 -17.01 12.95 -31.69
C ASN A 16 -16.69 13.05 -33.18
N GLY A 17 -15.72 12.26 -33.63
CA GLY A 17 -15.26 12.25 -35.00
C GLY A 17 -13.99 11.42 -35.16
N THR A 18 -13.59 11.18 -36.42
CA THR A 18 -12.42 10.36 -36.76
C THR A 18 -11.13 10.88 -36.10
N GLY A 19 -10.97 12.21 -36.02
CA GLY A 19 -9.83 12.84 -35.34
C GLY A 19 -9.76 12.52 -33.84
N LYS A 20 -10.88 12.63 -33.12
CA LYS A 20 -10.96 12.25 -31.69
C LYS A 20 -10.63 10.77 -31.50
N THR A 21 -11.22 9.90 -32.31
CA THR A 21 -10.97 8.46 -32.25
C THR A 21 -9.49 8.13 -32.48
N ALA A 22 -8.86 8.76 -33.47
CA ALA A 22 -7.44 8.56 -33.75
C ALA A 22 -6.54 9.02 -32.60
N LEU A 23 -6.83 10.17 -31.99
CA LEU A 23 -6.08 10.66 -30.83
C LEU A 23 -6.29 9.77 -29.59
N GLN A 24 -7.53 9.33 -29.34
CA GLN A 24 -7.83 8.41 -28.25
C GLN A 24 -7.10 7.08 -28.40
N ASN A 25 -7.05 6.53 -29.62
CA ASN A 25 -6.30 5.29 -29.88
C ASN A 25 -4.80 5.45 -29.61
N ARG A 26 -4.22 6.61 -29.93
CA ARG A 26 -2.82 6.91 -29.64
C ARG A 26 -2.55 7.00 -28.14
N LEU A 27 -3.42 7.68 -27.40
CA LEU A 27 -3.32 7.77 -25.94
C LEU A 27 -3.52 6.41 -25.26
N ASN A 28 -4.47 5.61 -25.76
CA ASN A 28 -4.72 4.25 -25.26
C ASN A 28 -3.55 3.30 -25.48
N GLY A 29 -2.68 3.58 -26.45
CA GLY A 29 -1.45 2.81 -26.67
C GLY A 29 -0.28 3.23 -25.77
N MET A 30 -0.48 4.19 -24.86
CA MET A 30 0.56 4.59 -23.90
C MET A 30 0.45 3.75 -22.62
N ASP A 31 1.45 2.90 -22.39
CA ASP A 31 1.49 2.02 -21.21
C ASP A 31 1.93 2.76 -19.95
N GLU A 32 2.64 3.88 -20.08
CA GLU A 32 3.22 4.64 -18.98
C GLU A 32 2.79 6.11 -19.00
N VAL A 33 2.48 6.65 -17.82
CA VAL A 33 2.20 8.09 -17.61
C VAL A 33 2.96 8.61 -16.39
N SER A 34 3.51 9.83 -16.47
CA SER A 34 4.12 10.48 -15.30
C SER A 34 3.18 11.52 -14.69
N VAL A 35 3.17 11.60 -13.35
CA VAL A 35 2.29 12.50 -12.58
C VAL A 35 3.08 13.33 -11.56
N LEU A 36 2.70 14.59 -11.36
CA LEU A 36 3.38 15.54 -10.46
C LEU A 36 2.56 15.95 -9.24
N ASP A 37 1.25 15.72 -9.28
CA ASP A 37 0.33 16.13 -8.23
C ASP A 37 -0.83 15.12 -8.08
N GLU A 38 -1.63 15.29 -7.03
CA GLU A 38 -2.77 14.42 -6.72
C GLU A 38 -3.80 14.40 -7.85
N HIS A 39 -4.06 15.55 -8.51
CA HIS A 39 -5.04 15.62 -9.59
C HIS A 39 -4.60 14.80 -10.81
N GLN A 40 -3.32 14.84 -11.15
CA GLN A 40 -2.78 14.03 -12.24
C GLN A 40 -2.79 12.54 -11.89
N LEU A 41 -2.50 12.20 -10.63
CA LEU A 41 -2.61 10.84 -10.13
C LEU A 41 -4.06 10.33 -10.25
N ASP A 42 -5.04 11.13 -9.87
CA ASP A 42 -6.47 10.81 -10.02
C ASP A 42 -6.82 10.51 -11.48
N LEU A 43 -6.43 11.41 -12.39
CA LEU A 43 -6.72 11.22 -13.82
C LEU A 43 -6.01 9.97 -14.37
N ALA A 44 -4.76 9.71 -13.97
CA ALA A 44 -4.02 8.52 -14.38
C ALA A 44 -4.66 7.21 -13.87
N LEU A 45 -5.27 7.24 -12.68
CA LEU A 45 -5.93 6.08 -12.09
C LEU A 45 -7.39 5.91 -12.51
N THR A 46 -8.05 6.94 -13.08
CA THR A 46 -9.48 6.88 -13.41
C THR A 46 -9.79 7.00 -14.90
N THR A 47 -8.95 7.68 -15.69
CA THR A 47 -9.28 8.02 -17.08
C THR A 47 -8.35 7.38 -18.11
N THR A 48 -7.09 7.15 -17.77
CA THR A 48 -6.12 6.61 -18.72
C THR A 48 -6.16 5.09 -18.76
N GLN A 49 -5.75 4.49 -19.88
CA GLN A 49 -5.55 3.04 -20.00
C GLN A 49 -4.13 2.59 -19.62
N ALA A 50 -3.26 3.51 -19.23
CA ALA A 50 -1.89 3.21 -18.85
C ALA A 50 -1.84 2.18 -17.71
N THR A 51 -0.93 1.22 -17.83
CA THR A 51 -0.71 0.18 -16.81
C THR A 51 0.37 0.57 -15.81
N THR A 52 1.16 1.60 -16.13
CA THR A 52 2.20 2.15 -15.25
C THR A 52 1.99 3.64 -15.01
N VAL A 53 2.01 4.04 -13.75
CA VAL A 53 2.00 5.44 -13.30
C VAL A 53 3.32 5.72 -12.59
N VAL A 54 4.06 6.73 -13.04
CA VAL A 54 5.37 7.10 -12.47
C VAL A 54 5.26 8.44 -11.76
N LEU A 55 5.68 8.51 -10.50
CA LEU A 55 5.75 9.78 -9.80
C LEU A 55 6.93 10.61 -10.32
N ALA A 56 6.64 11.79 -10.85
CA ALA A 56 7.64 12.75 -11.31
C ALA A 56 8.07 13.73 -10.21
N GLY A 57 7.41 13.69 -9.06
CA GLY A 57 7.70 14.48 -7.87
C GLY A 57 6.93 13.96 -6.65
N PRO A 58 7.18 14.52 -5.45
CA PRO A 58 6.41 14.15 -4.28
C PRO A 58 4.95 14.59 -4.43
N ILE A 59 4.02 13.78 -3.93
CA ILE A 59 2.58 14.05 -3.98
C ILE A 59 2.03 14.06 -2.56
N ALA A 60 1.32 15.13 -2.21
CA ALA A 60 0.50 15.15 -0.99
C ALA A 60 -0.92 14.75 -1.37
N THR A 61 -1.49 13.75 -0.67
CA THR A 61 -2.88 13.35 -0.86
C THR A 61 -3.77 13.91 0.23
N THR A 62 -5.05 14.09 -0.11
CA THR A 62 -6.05 14.64 0.78
C THR A 62 -6.99 13.56 1.32
N GLY A 63 -7.55 13.80 2.51
CA GLY A 63 -8.49 12.88 3.17
C GLY A 63 -7.81 11.82 4.04
N ALA A 64 -8.63 10.87 4.54
CA ALA A 64 -8.16 9.83 5.44
C ALA A 64 -7.36 8.74 4.71
N TYR A 65 -7.73 8.45 3.46
CA TYR A 65 -7.04 7.54 2.56
C TYR A 65 -7.23 8.03 1.12
N TYR A 66 -6.16 8.00 0.35
CA TYR A 66 -6.21 8.06 -1.11
C TYR A 66 -6.51 6.66 -1.67
N GLY A 67 -7.63 6.52 -2.39
CA GLY A 67 -8.14 5.24 -2.87
C GLY A 67 -7.53 4.81 -4.20
N ILE A 68 -6.98 3.59 -4.27
CA ILE A 68 -6.50 2.98 -5.51
C ILE A 68 -7.48 1.86 -5.90
N SER A 69 -8.32 2.16 -6.88
CA SER A 69 -9.40 1.29 -7.37
C SER A 69 -9.17 0.75 -8.79
N LYS A 70 -8.09 1.18 -9.47
CA LYS A 70 -7.69 0.65 -10.77
C LYS A 70 -6.94 -0.67 -10.60
N ALA A 71 -7.48 -1.74 -11.18
CA ALA A 71 -6.82 -3.05 -11.17
C ALA A 71 -5.69 -3.11 -12.20
N GLY A 72 -4.69 -3.97 -11.97
CA GLY A 72 -3.62 -4.24 -12.94
C GLY A 72 -2.67 -3.07 -13.17
N VAL A 73 -2.55 -2.15 -12.20
CA VAL A 73 -1.69 -0.98 -12.30
C VAL A 73 -0.42 -1.13 -11.47
N THR A 74 0.70 -0.66 -12.02
CA THR A 74 1.93 -0.39 -11.29
C THR A 74 2.04 1.09 -11.00
N ILE A 75 2.20 1.46 -9.74
CA ILE A 75 2.58 2.81 -9.32
C ILE A 75 4.06 2.76 -8.93
N ASP A 76 4.88 3.33 -9.80
CA ASP A 76 6.31 3.50 -9.59
C ASP A 76 6.55 4.85 -8.90
N GLY A 77 7.03 4.80 -7.66
CA GLY A 77 7.36 5.99 -6.92
C GLY A 77 8.56 6.73 -7.48
N ASN A 78 9.44 6.07 -8.24
CA ASN A 78 10.68 6.68 -8.72
C ASN A 78 11.44 7.39 -7.58
N SER A 79 11.52 6.74 -6.42
CA SER A 79 12.07 7.23 -5.15
C SER A 79 11.38 8.48 -4.56
N GLN A 80 10.20 8.85 -5.04
CA GLN A 80 9.39 9.95 -4.50
C GLN A 80 8.57 9.52 -3.29
N THR A 81 8.03 10.54 -2.61
CA THR A 81 7.18 10.37 -1.44
C THR A 81 5.73 10.69 -1.76
N ILE A 82 4.82 9.83 -1.31
CA ILE A 82 3.42 10.18 -1.10
C ILE A 82 3.25 10.55 0.38
N THR A 83 2.89 11.81 0.64
CA THR A 83 2.48 12.27 1.97
C THR A 83 0.98 12.07 2.10
N GLY A 84 0.58 11.18 3.01
CA GLY A 84 -0.79 10.73 3.22
C GLY A 84 -0.86 9.22 3.38
N SER A 85 -2.08 8.70 3.47
CA SER A 85 -2.34 7.26 3.57
C SER A 85 -2.93 6.74 2.26
N LEU A 86 -2.56 5.52 1.87
CA LEU A 86 -3.11 4.86 0.68
C LEU A 86 -4.05 3.71 1.07
N ARG A 87 -5.14 3.54 0.32
CA ARG A 87 -6.01 2.36 0.41
C ARG A 87 -6.14 1.68 -0.94
N ILE A 88 -5.58 0.49 -1.07
CA ILE A 88 -5.72 -0.35 -2.27
C ILE A 88 -6.96 -1.22 -2.10
N VAL A 89 -7.92 -1.07 -3.02
CA VAL A 89 -9.17 -1.84 -3.06
C VAL A 89 -9.34 -2.65 -4.35
N ALA A 90 -8.29 -2.69 -5.19
CA ALA A 90 -8.29 -3.36 -6.48
C ALA A 90 -7.22 -4.45 -6.54
N ASN A 91 -7.49 -5.45 -7.39
CA ASN A 91 -6.59 -6.57 -7.60
C ASN A 91 -5.40 -6.20 -8.48
N ASN A 92 -4.32 -6.95 -8.35
CA ASN A 92 -3.14 -6.86 -9.23
C ASN A 92 -2.50 -5.45 -9.22
N VAL A 93 -2.45 -4.81 -8.07
CA VAL A 93 -1.81 -3.49 -7.89
C VAL A 93 -0.38 -3.69 -7.40
N THR A 94 0.58 -3.05 -8.06
CA THR A 94 1.97 -2.99 -7.58
C THR A 94 2.31 -1.58 -7.13
N LEU A 95 2.82 -1.42 -5.91
CA LEU A 95 3.56 -0.23 -5.49
C LEU A 95 5.05 -0.56 -5.50
N LYS A 96 5.87 0.28 -6.12
CA LYS A 96 7.32 0.10 -6.06
C LYS A 96 8.10 1.38 -5.88
N ASP A 97 9.28 1.25 -5.27
CA ASP A 97 10.32 2.28 -5.21
C ASP A 97 9.80 3.64 -4.73
N MET A 98 9.11 3.66 -3.58
CA MET A 98 8.46 4.86 -3.04
C MET A 98 8.50 4.93 -1.52
N THR A 99 8.25 6.13 -0.98
CA THR A 99 7.89 6.30 0.45
C THR A 99 6.42 6.66 0.57
N VAL A 100 5.71 6.03 1.50
CA VAL A 100 4.38 6.43 1.94
C VAL A 100 4.48 6.88 3.39
N ASP A 101 4.29 8.18 3.60
CA ASP A 101 4.38 8.82 4.91
C ASP A 101 3.00 9.27 5.35
N SER A 102 2.42 8.58 6.33
CA SER A 102 1.08 8.94 6.83
C SER A 102 1.09 10.25 7.64
N GLY A 103 2.26 10.74 8.06
CA GLY A 103 2.40 11.95 8.87
C GLY A 103 1.84 11.83 10.29
N LEU A 104 1.58 10.61 10.78
CA LEU A 104 1.18 10.39 12.17
C LEU A 104 2.41 10.51 13.06
N ALA A 105 2.41 11.48 13.97
CA ALA A 105 3.38 11.48 15.05
C ALA A 105 3.25 10.18 15.86
N LEU A 106 4.38 9.59 16.26
CA LEU A 106 4.40 8.34 17.03
C LEU A 106 3.46 8.46 18.23
N ASN A 107 2.37 7.70 18.21
CA ASN A 107 1.36 7.73 19.25
C ASN A 107 1.19 6.36 19.89
N ALA A 108 1.04 6.34 21.22
CA ALA A 108 0.73 5.14 21.98
C ALA A 108 -0.76 4.76 21.90
N THR A 109 -1.56 5.53 21.15
CA THR A 109 -3.01 5.34 21.04
C THR A 109 -3.36 4.86 19.64
N TRP A 110 -4.08 3.74 19.58
CA TRP A 110 -4.56 3.19 18.32
C TRP A 110 -5.58 4.13 17.68
N ALA A 111 -5.30 4.57 16.45
CA ALA A 111 -6.17 5.46 15.66
C ALA A 111 -6.59 4.83 14.31
N SER A 112 -6.33 3.53 14.10
CA SER A 112 -6.62 2.82 12.84
C SER A 112 -6.03 3.52 11.59
N LYS A 113 -4.88 4.20 11.76
CA LYS A 113 -4.21 4.88 10.66
C LYS A 113 -3.06 4.02 10.13
N HIS A 114 -3.10 3.71 8.85
CA HIS A 114 -2.08 2.91 8.17
C HIS A 114 -1.39 3.76 7.10
N ALA A 115 -0.09 3.56 6.87
CA ALA A 115 0.55 4.20 5.72
C ALA A 115 -0.06 3.62 4.43
N VAL A 116 -0.15 2.29 4.35
CA VAL A 116 -0.89 1.57 3.31
C VAL A 116 -1.87 0.58 3.94
N GLN A 117 -3.12 0.62 3.50
CA GLN A 117 -4.11 -0.43 3.76
C GLN A 117 -4.44 -1.15 2.45
N VAL A 118 -4.33 -2.47 2.44
CA VAL A 118 -4.86 -3.30 1.34
C VAL A 118 -6.14 -3.94 1.83
N TYR A 119 -7.25 -3.69 1.14
CA TYR A 119 -8.58 -4.08 1.58
C TYR A 119 -9.30 -4.89 0.51
N ASN A 120 -9.69 -6.12 0.84
CA ASN A 120 -10.48 -6.99 -0.03
C ASN A 120 -9.92 -7.12 -1.46
N ALA A 121 -8.59 -7.29 -1.57
CA ALA A 121 -7.88 -7.37 -2.83
C ALA A 121 -6.83 -8.50 -2.84
N THR A 122 -6.52 -9.01 -4.03
CA THR A 122 -5.50 -10.04 -4.27
C THR A 122 -4.48 -9.60 -5.33
N GLY A 123 -3.34 -10.29 -5.37
CA GLY A 123 -2.28 -9.98 -6.33
C GLY A 123 -1.59 -8.64 -6.07
N VAL A 124 -1.71 -8.10 -4.86
CA VAL A 124 -1.09 -6.83 -4.49
C VAL A 124 0.37 -7.06 -4.10
N VAL A 125 1.27 -6.25 -4.67
CA VAL A 125 2.72 -6.35 -4.45
C VAL A 125 3.28 -5.01 -3.99
N LEU A 126 4.03 -5.01 -2.89
CA LEU A 126 4.84 -3.88 -2.46
C LEU A 126 6.31 -4.25 -2.60
N ASN A 127 7.05 -3.52 -3.43
CA ASN A 127 8.46 -3.81 -3.73
C ASN A 127 9.35 -2.58 -3.58
N GLY A 128 10.24 -2.53 -2.59
CA GLY A 128 11.09 -1.35 -2.38
C GLY A 128 10.31 -0.15 -1.83
N VAL A 129 9.30 -0.42 -1.01
CA VAL A 129 8.43 0.63 -0.44
C VAL A 129 8.81 0.90 1.01
N THR A 130 8.99 2.17 1.37
CA THR A 130 9.09 2.62 2.76
C THR A 130 7.72 3.05 3.27
N LEU A 131 7.33 2.55 4.44
CA LEU A 131 6.03 2.77 5.08
C LEU A 131 6.26 3.36 6.47
N GLN A 132 5.85 4.62 6.67
CA GLN A 132 6.26 5.34 7.88
C GLN A 132 5.18 6.20 8.51
N ASN A 133 5.45 6.52 9.79
CA ASN A 133 4.68 7.46 10.60
C ASN A 133 3.19 7.12 10.58
N ALA A 134 2.83 5.91 10.95
CA ALA A 134 1.45 5.42 11.06
C ALA A 134 1.25 4.65 12.37
N ASN A 135 0.03 4.16 12.66
CA ASN A 135 -0.10 3.12 13.68
C ASN A 135 0.57 1.84 13.18
N VAL A 136 0.34 1.50 11.91
CA VAL A 136 0.94 0.34 11.23
C VAL A 136 1.37 0.74 9.84
N GLY A 137 2.57 0.35 9.42
CA GLY A 137 3.06 0.67 8.08
C GLY A 137 2.16 0.08 6.98
N LEU A 138 1.99 -1.24 6.99
CA LEU A 138 1.07 -1.96 6.09
C LEU A 138 -0.02 -2.68 6.88
N TYR A 139 -1.28 -2.50 6.52
CA TYR A 139 -2.37 -3.34 7.03
C TYR A 139 -3.01 -4.17 5.91
N VAL A 140 -2.81 -5.48 5.97
CA VAL A 140 -3.40 -6.50 5.08
C VAL A 140 -4.76 -6.90 5.66
N ASN A 141 -5.83 -6.31 5.13
CA ASN A 141 -7.18 -6.39 5.70
C ASN A 141 -8.13 -7.17 4.80
N SER A 142 -8.36 -8.45 5.09
CA SER A 142 -9.03 -9.38 4.15
C SER A 142 -8.39 -9.31 2.77
N ALA A 143 -7.08 -9.40 2.66
CA ALA A 143 -6.35 -9.24 1.40
C ALA A 143 -5.19 -10.22 1.27
N ALA A 144 -4.72 -10.46 0.04
CA ALA A 144 -3.56 -11.29 -0.25
C ALA A 144 -2.43 -10.43 -0.84
N VAL A 145 -1.35 -10.25 -0.07
CA VAL A 145 -0.27 -9.31 -0.36
C VAL A 145 1.08 -10.00 -0.36
N THR A 146 1.94 -9.64 -1.33
CA THR A 146 3.36 -9.99 -1.32
C THR A 146 4.20 -8.74 -1.04
N VAL A 147 5.16 -8.86 -0.12
CA VAL A 147 6.13 -7.80 0.18
C VAL A 147 7.55 -8.25 -0.15
N ASN A 148 8.31 -7.32 -0.71
CA ASN A 148 9.74 -7.48 -0.98
C ASN A 148 10.46 -6.16 -0.74
N LYS A 149 11.61 -6.18 -0.06
CA LYS A 149 12.40 -4.96 0.21
C LYS A 149 11.56 -3.83 0.83
N VAL A 150 10.55 -4.16 1.64
CA VAL A 150 9.77 -3.17 2.37
C VAL A 150 10.56 -2.71 3.59
N ASN A 151 10.54 -1.40 3.82
CA ASN A 151 11.07 -0.77 5.02
C ASN A 151 9.92 -0.20 5.84
N THR A 152 9.88 -0.47 7.13
CA THR A 152 8.90 0.13 8.05
C THR A 152 9.63 0.93 9.10
N THR A 153 9.18 2.14 9.40
CA THR A 153 9.83 2.98 10.40
C THR A 153 8.87 3.99 11.03
N GLY A 154 9.07 4.30 12.31
CA GLY A 154 8.24 5.27 13.02
C GLY A 154 6.78 4.84 13.20
N ASN A 155 6.44 3.56 13.04
CA ASN A 155 5.09 3.06 13.25
C ASN A 155 4.85 2.67 14.72
N GLY A 156 3.69 3.05 15.26
CA GLY A 156 3.40 2.96 16.70
C GLY A 156 3.00 1.58 17.23
N PHE A 157 2.54 0.67 16.37
CA PHE A 157 1.95 -0.63 16.76
C PHE A 157 2.52 -1.82 16.00
N GLY A 158 3.38 -1.58 15.01
CA GLY A 158 4.08 -2.62 14.26
C GLY A 158 4.32 -2.22 12.81
N GLY A 159 5.21 -2.96 12.15
CA GLY A 159 5.52 -2.71 10.75
C GLY A 159 4.39 -3.14 9.82
N ILE A 160 3.93 -4.38 9.97
CA ILE A 160 2.88 -4.98 9.15
C ILE A 160 1.84 -5.66 10.04
N GLY A 161 0.56 -5.39 9.79
CA GLY A 161 -0.56 -6.09 10.43
C GLY A 161 -1.34 -6.92 9.40
N VAL A 162 -1.77 -8.11 9.79
CA VAL A 162 -2.56 -9.02 8.95
C VAL A 162 -3.84 -9.40 9.70
N GLY A 163 -4.97 -8.99 9.17
CA GLY A 163 -6.26 -9.10 9.86
C GLY A 163 -7.42 -9.37 8.91
N LYS A 164 -8.47 -10.00 9.45
CA LYS A 164 -9.74 -10.18 8.74
C LYS A 164 -10.64 -8.99 9.04
N SER A 165 -11.21 -8.39 8.00
CA SER A 165 -12.22 -7.34 8.17
C SER A 165 -13.47 -7.88 8.85
N ALA A 166 -14.09 -7.05 9.71
CA ALA A 166 -15.41 -7.34 10.26
C ALA A 166 -16.55 -7.18 9.22
N ASN A 167 -16.28 -6.54 8.08
CA ASN A 167 -17.24 -6.45 6.99
C ASN A 167 -17.41 -7.83 6.33
N VAL A 168 -18.64 -8.36 6.36
CA VAL A 168 -19.03 -9.66 5.79
C VAL A 168 -18.82 -9.76 4.28
N GLU A 169 -18.83 -8.62 3.56
CA GLU A 169 -18.58 -8.57 2.12
C GLU A 169 -17.09 -8.74 1.77
N ALA A 170 -16.20 -8.56 2.74
CA ALA A 170 -14.77 -8.77 2.56
C ALA A 170 -14.44 -10.26 2.72
N THR A 171 -14.62 -11.04 1.66
CA THR A 171 -14.59 -12.51 1.71
C THR A 171 -13.18 -13.10 1.66
N ILE A 172 -12.19 -12.38 1.16
CA ILE A 172 -10.81 -12.89 1.02
C ILE A 172 -10.21 -13.23 2.39
N VAL A 173 -9.66 -14.44 2.51
CA VAL A 173 -8.86 -14.85 3.66
C VAL A 173 -7.54 -14.07 3.62
N PRO A 174 -7.16 -13.35 4.70
CA PRO A 174 -5.92 -12.59 4.70
C PRO A 174 -4.71 -13.49 4.46
N SER A 175 -3.77 -13.01 3.65
CA SER A 175 -2.45 -13.64 3.51
C SER A 175 -1.37 -12.61 3.20
N LEU A 176 -0.20 -12.83 3.79
CA LEU A 176 1.01 -12.05 3.60
C LEU A 176 2.14 -13.01 3.26
N THR A 177 2.74 -12.82 2.10
CA THR A 177 3.98 -13.49 1.71
C THR A 177 5.12 -12.49 1.82
N VAL A 178 6.11 -12.81 2.64
CA VAL A 178 7.30 -11.99 2.87
C VAL A 178 8.47 -12.59 2.12
N THR A 179 9.04 -11.83 1.20
CA THR A 179 10.18 -12.26 0.38
C THR A 179 11.32 -11.24 0.47
N GLY A 180 12.53 -11.68 0.10
CA GLY A 180 13.73 -10.84 0.09
C GLY A 180 14.09 -10.24 1.46
N ALA A 181 14.84 -9.14 1.43
CA ALA A 181 15.38 -8.49 2.61
C ALA A 181 14.54 -7.26 3.01
N ASN A 182 13.58 -7.46 3.91
CA ASN A 182 12.78 -6.37 4.49
C ASN A 182 13.45 -5.85 5.77
N THR A 183 13.23 -4.57 6.09
CA THR A 183 13.76 -3.88 7.28
C THR A 183 12.62 -3.31 8.12
N HIS A 184 12.80 -3.35 9.44
CA HIS A 184 11.82 -2.92 10.41
C HIS A 184 12.53 -2.08 11.47
N ASN A 185 12.39 -0.78 11.36
CA ASN A 185 12.98 0.25 12.21
C ASN A 185 11.89 0.98 12.99
N ASP A 186 10.83 0.24 13.36
CA ASP A 186 9.84 0.66 14.33
C ASP A 186 10.38 0.42 15.75
N ALA A 187 9.62 0.84 16.78
CA ALA A 187 10.04 0.64 18.17
C ALA A 187 10.36 -0.83 18.47
N SER A 188 11.42 -1.07 19.24
CA SER A 188 11.96 -2.42 19.52
C SER A 188 10.97 -3.32 20.23
N GLU A 189 9.91 -2.78 20.83
CA GLU A 189 8.84 -3.48 21.54
C GLU A 189 7.63 -3.76 20.64
N MET A 190 7.64 -3.30 19.38
CA MET A 190 6.56 -3.48 18.41
C MET A 190 6.85 -4.56 17.36
N PRO A 191 5.88 -5.44 17.05
CA PRO A 191 6.11 -6.57 16.16
C PRO A 191 6.53 -6.07 14.77
N HIS A 192 7.42 -6.82 14.09
CA HIS A 192 7.69 -6.53 12.68
C HIS A 192 6.45 -6.86 11.86
N ILE A 193 5.82 -7.98 12.21
CA ILE A 193 4.54 -8.41 11.68
C ILE A 193 3.68 -8.92 12.83
N TYR A 194 2.40 -8.57 12.86
CA TYR A 194 1.43 -9.26 13.70
C TYR A 194 0.26 -9.78 12.84
N ALA A 195 -0.29 -10.93 13.22
CA ALA A 195 -1.54 -11.45 12.70
C ALA A 195 -2.60 -11.44 13.80
N ASP A 196 -3.82 -10.99 13.49
CA ASP A 196 -4.95 -10.91 14.42
C ASP A 196 -5.63 -12.26 14.72
N VAL A 197 -4.90 -13.35 14.48
CA VAL A 197 -5.29 -14.70 14.88
C VAL A 197 -4.07 -15.43 15.47
N ALA A 198 -4.33 -16.28 16.47
CA ALA A 198 -3.33 -17.17 17.03
C ALA A 198 -2.94 -18.26 16.01
N ASN A 199 -1.65 -18.64 15.98
CA ASN A 199 -1.11 -19.67 15.09
C ASN A 199 -1.44 -19.44 13.60
N SER A 200 -1.35 -18.19 13.18
CA SER A 200 -1.72 -17.73 11.85
C SER A 200 -0.93 -18.43 10.73
N SER A 201 -1.64 -19.15 9.86
CA SER A 201 -1.15 -19.54 8.53
C SER A 201 -1.23 -18.39 7.52
N TRP A 202 -1.71 -17.21 7.94
CA TRP A 202 -1.82 -16.03 7.07
C TRP A 202 -0.46 -15.40 6.77
N VAL A 203 0.60 -15.72 7.51
CA VAL A 203 1.94 -15.17 7.26
C VAL A 203 2.89 -16.27 6.81
N THR A 204 3.39 -16.15 5.58
CA THR A 204 4.49 -16.97 5.06
C THR A 204 5.75 -16.12 5.05
N SER A 205 6.69 -16.40 5.96
CA SER A 205 7.95 -15.65 6.10
C SER A 205 9.05 -16.53 6.69
N ASN A 206 10.30 -16.05 6.66
CA ASN A 206 11.44 -16.63 7.37
C ASN A 206 11.64 -16.01 8.78
N TYR A 207 10.62 -15.35 9.33
CA TYR A 207 10.72 -14.66 10.61
C TYR A 207 10.39 -15.61 11.76
N THR A 208 10.94 -15.32 12.94
CA THR A 208 10.68 -16.07 14.16
C THR A 208 9.30 -15.72 14.70
N VAL A 209 8.52 -16.74 15.01
CA VAL A 209 7.18 -16.61 15.58
C VAL A 209 7.27 -16.41 17.09
N ILE A 210 6.55 -15.40 17.59
CA ILE A 210 6.34 -15.11 19.01
C ILE A 210 4.84 -15.25 19.28
N GLN A 211 4.48 -16.11 20.22
CA GLN A 211 3.09 -16.53 20.44
C GLN A 211 2.39 -15.69 21.51
N ALA A 212 1.05 -15.73 21.48
CA ALA A 212 0.19 -15.12 22.47
C ALA A 212 0.58 -15.50 23.91
N GLY A 213 0.58 -14.52 24.80
CA GLY A 213 0.96 -14.68 26.21
C GLY A 213 2.46 -14.62 26.47
N ASN A 214 3.31 -14.63 25.44
CA ASN A 214 4.74 -14.42 25.63
C ASN A 214 5.03 -12.96 25.98
N VAL A 215 6.02 -12.75 26.85
CA VAL A 215 6.58 -11.42 27.11
C VAL A 215 7.72 -11.18 26.13
N TRP A 216 7.66 -10.07 25.43
CA TRP A 216 8.70 -9.57 24.58
C TRP A 216 9.29 -8.29 25.20
N SER A 217 10.62 -8.19 25.14
CA SER A 217 11.44 -7.16 25.80
C SER A 217 11.15 -6.93 27.29
N GLY A 218 10.64 -7.95 27.99
CA GLY A 218 10.43 -7.93 29.45
C GLY A 218 9.22 -7.12 29.94
N THR A 219 8.54 -6.38 29.06
CA THR A 219 7.41 -5.50 29.44
C THR A 219 6.21 -5.59 28.50
N THR A 220 6.39 -6.05 27.26
CA THR A 220 5.30 -6.12 26.28
C THR A 220 4.76 -7.53 26.20
N ILE A 221 3.47 -7.71 26.44
CA ILE A 221 2.82 -9.02 26.31
C ILE A 221 2.23 -9.13 24.90
N VAL A 222 2.57 -10.20 24.19
CA VAL A 222 1.87 -10.56 22.95
C VAL A 222 0.41 -10.82 23.30
N LYS A 223 -0.47 -9.98 22.76
CA LYS A 223 -1.90 -10.02 23.09
C LYS A 223 -2.49 -11.39 22.78
N ALA A 224 -3.35 -11.88 23.67
CA ALA A 224 -4.12 -13.08 23.41
C ALA A 224 -4.90 -12.94 22.08
N GLY A 225 -4.87 -13.99 21.26
CA GLY A 225 -5.47 -13.97 19.93
C GLY A 225 -4.60 -13.41 18.82
N GLN A 226 -3.39 -12.90 19.11
CA GLN A 226 -2.43 -12.47 18.09
C GLN A 226 -1.22 -13.41 17.99
N THR A 227 -0.64 -13.48 16.80
CA THR A 227 0.69 -14.07 16.55
C THR A 227 1.63 -12.97 16.11
N TRP A 228 2.78 -12.81 16.76
CA TRP A 228 3.78 -11.80 16.39
C TRP A 228 4.95 -12.47 15.67
N TYR A 229 5.60 -11.74 14.77
CA TYR A 229 6.78 -12.22 14.05
C TYR A 229 7.89 -11.18 14.18
N LYS A 230 9.10 -11.67 14.40
CA LYS A 230 10.33 -10.88 14.50
C LYS A 230 11.38 -11.43 13.54
N LYS A 231 12.03 -10.51 12.85
CA LYS A 231 13.21 -10.83 12.05
C LYS A 231 14.37 -11.04 13.03
N ASN A 232 15.12 -12.13 12.83
CA ASN A 232 16.34 -12.41 13.57
C ASN A 232 17.42 -11.37 13.27
#